data_AF-A0A927UB59-F1
#
_entry.id   AF-A0A927UB59-F1
#
_cell.length_a   1.000
_cell.length_b   1.000
_cell.length_c   1.000
_cell.angle_alpha   90.00
_cell.angle_beta   90.00
_cell.angle_gamma   90.00
#
_symmetry.space_group_name_H-M   'P 1'
#
loop_
_entity.id
_entity.type
_entity.pdbx_description
1 polymer ?
#
loop_
_entity_poly.entity_id
_entity_poly.type
_entity_poly.pdbx_seq_one_letter_code
_entity_poly.pdbx_strand_id
1 'polypeptide(L)'
;MLKNYNKDGQRLPLFGIGPYMIFGMGAVNLMGIILFGYIFRIGILNSPWKMIFKIVGTILIVSGIFIWFIGAVRSDMDDHIESNKLKTNGIYAWVRNPMYSGWWIAFAGITLMWHNIWMLVLPVINWIIMTITLINSEEKWLLDLYGAEYETYKTKVNRCIPWKPCEDRIYVTDISNARWLAYDIPGNVGWIIYITCLVSCFTRKPEFISSWGLFGIIVLSVIPAIFMMIGIAELVSERIARLDRKLPKVRLLRGFGALVMGGVLGMVISTIGLVYGYCIQERNLLTIWLMLLGSFLCFIFAKLIYKTYR
;
A
#
# COMPACT_ATOMS: atom_id res chain seq x y z
N MET A 1 5.43 32.44 5.70
CA MET A 1 6.04 31.17 6.17
C MET A 1 6.31 31.31 7.65
N LEU A 2 5.64 30.54 8.49
CA LEU A 2 5.89 30.52 9.94
C LEU A 2 7.31 29.97 10.18
N LYS A 3 8.27 30.86 10.46
CA LYS A 3 9.66 30.50 10.75
C LYS A 3 9.75 30.01 12.20
N ASN A 4 9.49 28.73 12.42
CA ASN A 4 9.66 28.05 13.73
C ASN A 4 11.06 27.44 13.80
N TYR A 5 12.09 28.29 13.99
CA TYR A 5 13.47 27.89 14.23
C TYR A 5 13.79 28.11 15.72
N ASN A 6 14.40 27.13 16.37
CA ASN A 6 14.76 27.18 17.80
C ASN A 6 16.22 27.59 18.02
N LYS A 7 17.11 27.39 17.03
CA LYS A 7 18.54 27.68 17.14
C LYS A 7 19.08 28.47 15.95
N ASP A 8 20.04 29.35 16.22
CA ASP A 8 20.78 30.07 15.19
C ASP A 8 21.57 29.10 14.31
N GLY A 9 21.45 29.25 12.99
CA GLY A 9 22.08 28.36 12.00
C GLY A 9 21.27 27.10 11.65
N GLN A 10 20.09 26.90 12.24
CA GLN A 10 19.14 25.85 11.83
C GLN A 10 18.62 26.14 10.40
N ARG A 11 18.65 25.11 9.53
CA ARG A 11 18.33 25.26 8.10
C ARG A 11 16.97 24.69 7.69
N LEU A 12 16.35 23.89 8.56
CA LEU A 12 15.01 23.33 8.35
C LEU A 12 14.05 23.80 9.44
N PRO A 13 12.80 24.20 9.11
CA PRO A 13 11.80 24.54 10.12
C PRO A 13 11.36 23.30 10.91
N LEU A 14 11.10 23.46 12.22
CA LEU A 14 10.77 22.33 13.10
C LEU A 14 9.51 21.56 12.67
N PHE A 15 8.46 22.28 12.29
CA PHE A 15 7.17 21.67 11.92
C PHE A 15 7.00 21.44 10.40
N GLY A 16 7.91 21.94 9.56
CA GLY A 16 7.86 21.72 8.12
C GLY A 16 6.53 22.09 7.46
N ILE A 17 6.14 21.29 6.47
CA ILE A 17 4.82 21.38 5.81
C ILE A 17 3.76 20.51 6.51
N GLY A 18 4.18 19.76 7.52
CA GLY A 18 3.41 18.67 8.11
C GLY A 18 2.02 19.04 8.60
N PRO A 19 1.86 20.06 9.46
CA PRO A 19 0.55 20.48 9.96
C PRO A 19 -0.45 20.76 8.82
N TYR A 20 -0.03 21.53 7.80
CA TYR A 20 -0.89 21.88 6.67
C TYR A 20 -1.34 20.64 5.88
N MET A 21 -0.42 19.70 5.66
CA MET A 21 -0.72 18.45 4.96
C MET A 21 -1.72 17.59 5.75
N ILE A 22 -1.52 17.45 7.06
CA ILE A 22 -2.40 16.67 7.94
C ILE A 22 -3.79 17.31 8.02
N PHE A 23 -3.88 18.63 8.15
CA PHE A 23 -5.17 19.34 8.13
C PHE A 23 -5.88 19.17 6.78
N GLY A 24 -5.16 19.25 5.66
CA GLY A 24 -5.71 19.00 4.32
C GLY A 24 -6.26 17.58 4.18
N MET A 25 -5.49 16.57 4.59
CA MET A 25 -5.94 15.17 4.60
C MET A 25 -7.16 14.98 5.52
N GLY A 26 -7.16 15.60 6.70
CA GLY A 26 -8.30 15.58 7.62
C GLY A 26 -9.57 16.18 7.02
N ALA A 27 -9.45 17.32 6.33
CA ALA A 27 -10.56 17.96 5.62
C ALA A 27 -11.13 17.08 4.50
N VAL A 28 -10.27 16.42 3.72
CA VAL A 28 -10.69 15.46 2.69
C VAL A 28 -11.43 14.27 3.29
N ASN A 29 -10.94 13.71 4.41
CA ASN A 29 -11.64 12.63 5.13
C ASN A 29 -13.01 13.09 5.63
N LEU A 30 -13.07 14.26 6.28
CA LEU A 30 -14.32 14.81 6.81
C LEU A 30 -15.34 15.04 5.70
N MET A 31 -14.91 15.60 4.56
CA MET A 31 -15.77 15.80 3.39
C MET A 31 -16.29 14.45 2.85
N GLY A 32 -15.42 13.44 2.73
CA GLY A 32 -15.82 12.10 2.31
C GLY A 32 -16.82 11.45 3.26
N ILE A 33 -16.64 11.61 4.57
CA ILE A 33 -17.57 11.17 5.61
C ILE A 33 -18.93 11.85 5.44
N ILE A 34 -18.97 13.16 5.27
CA ILE A 34 -20.21 13.92 5.10
C ILE A 34 -20.94 13.47 3.83
N LEU A 35 -20.23 13.41 2.70
CA LEU A 35 -20.79 13.02 1.41
C LEU A 35 -21.32 11.59 1.41
N PHE A 36 -20.51 10.60 1.75
CA PHE A 36 -20.90 9.19 1.60
C PHE A 36 -21.63 8.63 2.82
N GLY A 37 -21.32 9.12 4.02
CA GLY A 37 -21.95 8.69 5.27
C GLY A 37 -23.34 9.29 5.49
N TYR A 38 -23.51 10.58 5.18
CA TYR A 38 -24.75 11.29 5.51
C TYR A 38 -25.60 11.64 4.30
N ILE A 39 -25.00 12.13 3.21
CA ILE A 39 -25.72 12.62 2.03
C ILE A 39 -26.16 11.47 1.14
N PHE A 40 -25.22 10.69 0.61
CA PHE A 40 -25.54 9.63 -0.34
C PHE A 40 -26.05 8.35 0.32
N ARG A 41 -25.55 7.99 1.51
CA ARG A 41 -25.90 6.75 2.25
C ARG A 41 -25.82 5.45 1.43
N ILE A 42 -25.03 5.45 0.37
CA ILE A 42 -24.79 4.27 -0.47
C ILE A 42 -23.53 3.53 -0.02
N GLY A 43 -23.48 2.21 -0.24
CA GLY A 43 -22.29 1.40 0.02
C GLY A 43 -22.00 1.09 1.49
N ILE A 44 -22.95 1.39 2.39
CA ILE A 44 -22.88 1.00 3.80
C ILE A 44 -23.01 -0.52 3.91
N LEU A 45 -22.10 -1.13 4.66
CA LEU A 45 -22.03 -2.56 4.85
C LEU A 45 -22.82 -3.01 6.08
N ASN A 46 -23.52 -4.14 5.96
CA ASN A 46 -24.22 -4.80 7.06
C ASN A 46 -23.30 -5.76 7.83
N SER A 47 -23.79 -6.31 8.94
CA SER A 47 -23.11 -7.39 9.66
C SER A 47 -22.96 -8.63 8.74
N PRO A 48 -21.82 -9.34 8.73
CA PRO A 48 -20.64 -9.22 9.62
C PRO A 48 -19.57 -8.21 9.16
N TRP A 49 -19.64 -7.72 7.93
CA TRP A 49 -18.64 -6.82 7.34
C TRP A 49 -18.43 -5.55 8.14
N LYS A 50 -19.51 -5.00 8.70
CA LYS A 50 -19.46 -3.88 9.65
C LYS A 50 -18.50 -4.15 10.82
N MET A 51 -18.53 -5.35 11.39
CA MET A 51 -17.67 -5.71 12.52
C MET A 51 -16.21 -5.83 12.09
N ILE A 52 -15.96 -6.45 10.93
CA ILE A 52 -14.61 -6.57 10.35
C ILE A 52 -14.01 -5.18 10.10
N PHE A 53 -14.74 -4.29 9.45
CA PHE A 53 -14.29 -2.93 9.17
C PHE A 53 -13.96 -2.16 10.46
N LYS A 54 -14.79 -2.30 11.50
CA LYS A 54 -14.52 -1.68 12.82
C LYS A 54 -13.31 -2.27 13.53
N ILE A 55 -13.10 -3.59 13.47
CA ILE A 55 -11.93 -4.22 14.09
C ILE A 55 -10.67 -3.76 13.35
N VAL A 56 -10.62 -3.92 12.02
CA VAL A 56 -9.47 -3.54 11.19
C VAL A 56 -9.18 -2.06 11.34
N GLY A 57 -10.20 -1.20 11.26
CA GLY A 57 -9.97 0.23 11.38
C GLY A 57 -9.50 0.66 12.78
N THR A 58 -9.93 -0.02 13.86
CA THR A 58 -9.43 0.26 15.21
C THR A 58 -7.95 -0.09 15.31
N ILE A 59 -7.55 -1.25 14.77
CA ILE A 59 -6.15 -1.67 14.68
C ILE A 59 -5.33 -0.64 13.90
N LEU A 60 -5.84 -0.14 12.77
CA LEU A 60 -5.18 0.90 11.98
C LEU A 60 -5.07 2.22 12.75
N ILE A 61 -6.11 2.67 13.45
CA ILE A 61 -6.05 3.90 14.26
C ILE A 61 -4.96 3.78 15.34
N VAL A 62 -4.98 2.70 16.11
CA VAL A 62 -4.03 2.48 17.21
C VAL A 62 -2.60 2.38 16.67
N SER A 63 -2.38 1.58 15.63
CA SER A 63 -1.05 1.44 15.02
C SER A 63 -0.55 2.72 14.37
N GLY A 64 -1.42 3.49 13.71
CA GLY A 64 -1.07 4.78 13.12
C GLY A 64 -0.66 5.82 14.17
N ILE A 65 -1.42 5.93 15.26
CA ILE A 65 -1.07 6.80 16.40
C ILE A 65 0.24 6.35 17.04
N PHE A 66 0.45 5.05 17.20
CA PHE A 66 1.68 4.50 17.77
C PHE A 66 2.91 4.81 16.90
N ILE A 67 2.80 4.62 15.58
CA ILE A 67 3.86 4.96 14.61
C ILE A 67 4.16 6.47 14.66
N TRP A 68 3.12 7.32 14.68
CA TRP A 68 3.30 8.76 14.83
C TRP A 68 4.00 9.11 16.14
N PHE A 69 3.58 8.51 17.27
CA PHE A 69 4.18 8.76 18.58
C PHE A 69 5.66 8.37 18.62
N ILE A 70 6.03 7.21 18.05
CA ILE A 70 7.44 6.83 17.97
C ILE A 70 8.21 7.82 17.09
N GLY A 71 7.65 8.18 15.93
CA GLY A 71 8.30 9.09 14.97
C GLY A 71 8.43 10.52 15.44
N ALA A 72 7.45 11.05 16.18
CA ALA A 72 7.40 12.45 16.61
C ALA A 72 8.00 12.65 18.01
N VAL A 73 7.77 11.73 18.94
CA VAL A 73 8.07 11.94 20.37
C VAL A 73 9.26 11.12 20.84
N ARG A 74 9.44 9.88 20.34
CA ARG A 74 10.53 8.99 20.80
C ARG A 74 11.72 8.88 19.87
N SER A 75 11.75 9.65 18.79
CA SER A 75 12.78 9.54 17.77
C SER A 75 13.92 10.54 17.96
N ASP A 76 13.82 11.49 18.89
CA ASP A 76 14.76 12.62 19.03
C ASP A 76 14.92 13.41 17.71
N MET A 77 13.86 13.47 16.89
CA MET A 77 13.89 14.13 15.58
C MET A 77 14.23 15.62 15.72
N ASP A 78 13.68 16.29 16.74
CA ASP A 78 13.90 17.71 16.98
C ASP A 78 15.39 18.02 17.18
N ASP A 79 16.11 17.22 17.95
CA ASP A 79 17.56 17.36 18.15
C ASP A 79 18.35 17.25 16.83
N HIS A 80 17.88 16.38 15.91
CA HIS A 80 18.51 16.20 14.61
C HIS A 80 18.24 17.38 13.67
N ILE A 81 17.01 17.92 13.70
CA ILE A 81 16.66 19.13 12.94
C ILE A 81 17.49 20.32 13.45
N GLU A 82 17.53 20.51 14.76
CA GLU A 82 18.27 21.61 15.40
C GLU A 82 19.78 21.53 15.17
N SER A 83 20.34 20.32 15.06
CA SER A 83 21.76 20.10 14.76
C SER A 83 22.09 19.96 13.27
N ASN A 84 21.11 20.15 12.37
CA ASN A 84 21.23 19.94 10.92
C ASN A 84 21.88 18.57 10.59
N LYS A 85 21.42 17.49 11.22
CA LYS A 85 21.86 16.11 10.95
C LYS A 85 20.73 15.28 10.38
N LEU A 86 21.04 14.44 9.39
CA LEU A 86 20.04 13.55 8.80
C LEU A 86 19.70 12.41 9.76
N LYS A 87 18.40 12.23 10.05
CA LYS A 87 17.89 11.13 10.86
C LYS A 87 17.65 9.89 10.01
N THR A 88 18.40 8.82 10.25
CA THR A 88 18.29 7.54 9.51
C THR A 88 18.15 6.30 10.39
N ASN A 89 18.16 6.46 11.72
CA ASN A 89 18.10 5.35 12.68
C ASN A 89 16.72 5.22 13.36
N GLY A 90 16.53 4.16 14.16
CA GLY A 90 15.26 3.88 14.83
C GLY A 90 14.12 3.65 13.83
N ILE A 91 12.96 4.27 14.04
CA ILE A 91 11.82 4.16 13.13
C ILE A 91 12.08 4.75 11.74
N TYR A 92 12.98 5.72 11.65
CA TYR A 92 13.40 6.32 10.37
C TYR A 92 14.19 5.32 9.50
N ALA A 93 14.80 4.28 10.09
CA ALA A 93 15.40 3.21 9.30
C ALA A 93 14.36 2.37 8.52
N TRP A 94 13.08 2.41 8.93
CA TRP A 94 12.00 1.61 8.31
C TRP A 94 11.16 2.42 7.32
N VAL A 95 10.98 3.71 7.59
CA VAL A 95 10.25 4.63 6.71
C VAL A 95 10.82 6.03 6.87
N ARG A 96 11.01 6.73 5.75
CA ARG A 96 11.61 8.07 5.76
C ARG A 96 10.71 9.11 6.42
N ASN A 97 9.39 8.90 6.35
CA ASN A 97 8.38 9.81 6.85
C ASN A 97 7.40 9.11 7.84
N PRO A 98 7.88 8.63 9.01
CA PRO A 98 7.06 7.86 9.94
C PRO A 98 5.88 8.65 10.48
N MET A 99 6.06 9.94 10.76
CA MET A 99 5.00 10.81 11.28
C MET A 99 3.82 10.91 10.31
N TYR A 100 4.10 11.12 9.02
CA TYR A 100 3.07 11.21 7.99
C TYR A 100 2.43 9.84 7.69
N SER A 101 3.24 8.79 7.72
CA SER A 101 2.75 7.40 7.58
C SER A 101 1.79 7.04 8.70
N GLY A 102 2.09 7.42 9.95
CA GLY A 102 1.23 7.21 11.10
C GLY A 102 -0.13 7.89 10.94
N TRP A 103 -0.15 9.17 10.55
CA TRP A 103 -1.40 9.90 10.27
C TRP A 103 -2.19 9.31 9.10
N TRP A 104 -1.50 8.92 8.02
CA TRP A 104 -2.14 8.28 6.88
C TRP A 104 -2.83 6.95 7.26
N ILE A 105 -2.14 6.11 8.04
CA ILE A 105 -2.68 4.85 8.57
C ILE A 105 -3.86 5.13 9.51
N ALA A 106 -3.76 6.14 10.38
CA ALA A 106 -4.85 6.50 11.28
C ALA A 106 -6.09 7.00 10.53
N PHE A 107 -5.93 7.85 9.51
CA PHE A 107 -7.04 8.29 8.65
C PHE A 107 -7.67 7.14 7.87
N ALA A 108 -6.88 6.17 7.41
CA ALA A 108 -7.40 4.96 6.80
C ALA A 108 -8.26 4.15 7.80
N GLY A 109 -7.82 4.04 9.05
CA GLY A 109 -8.62 3.40 10.09
C GLY A 109 -9.91 4.15 10.42
N ILE A 110 -9.86 5.49 10.51
CA ILE A 110 -11.06 6.35 10.69
C ILE A 110 -12.05 6.13 9.55
N THR A 111 -11.57 6.08 8.31
CA THR A 111 -12.38 5.79 7.12
C THR A 111 -13.12 4.46 7.27
N LEU A 112 -12.44 3.41 7.75
CA LEU A 112 -13.07 2.09 7.95
C LEU A 112 -14.13 2.08 9.07
N MET A 113 -14.08 2.99 10.05
CA MET A 113 -15.11 3.08 11.10
C MET A 113 -16.51 3.32 10.54
N TRP A 114 -16.60 3.94 9.36
CA TRP A 114 -17.84 4.24 8.65
C TRP A 114 -18.38 3.06 7.85
N HIS A 115 -17.66 1.93 7.82
CA HIS A 115 -18.10 0.66 7.21
C HIS A 115 -18.77 0.87 5.85
N ASN A 116 -18.15 1.71 5.01
CA ASN A 116 -18.65 2.10 3.70
C ASN A 116 -17.57 1.83 2.63
N ILE A 117 -17.93 1.08 1.60
CA ILE A 117 -16.98 0.66 0.56
C ILE A 117 -16.47 1.83 -0.28
N TRP A 118 -17.30 2.84 -0.53
CA TRP A 118 -16.90 4.00 -1.35
C TRP A 118 -15.86 4.87 -0.66
N MET A 119 -15.82 4.83 0.67
CA MET A 119 -14.83 5.58 1.44
C MET A 119 -13.42 4.99 1.34
N LEU A 120 -13.25 3.75 0.84
CA LEU A 120 -11.92 3.14 0.62
C LEU A 120 -11.07 3.90 -0.41
N VAL A 121 -11.65 4.81 -1.19
CA VAL A 121 -10.90 5.72 -2.06
C VAL A 121 -10.11 6.78 -1.27
N LEU A 122 -10.55 7.15 -0.07
CA LEU A 122 -9.95 8.23 0.72
C LEU A 122 -8.51 7.91 1.16
N PRO A 123 -8.17 6.70 1.66
CA PRO A 123 -6.78 6.32 1.89
C PRO A 123 -5.88 6.52 0.67
N VAL A 124 -6.37 6.21 -0.53
CA VAL A 124 -5.61 6.37 -1.79
C VAL A 124 -5.41 7.85 -2.11
N ILE A 125 -6.46 8.66 -2.03
CA ILE A 125 -6.38 10.13 -2.24
C ILE A 125 -5.39 10.75 -1.25
N ASN A 126 -5.49 10.40 0.03
CA ASN A 126 -4.58 10.90 1.06
C ASN A 126 -3.13 10.47 0.82
N TRP A 127 -2.91 9.26 0.34
CA TRP A 127 -1.58 8.79 -0.02
C TRP A 127 -0.99 9.60 -1.18
N ILE A 128 -1.80 9.93 -2.19
CA ILE A 128 -1.41 10.77 -3.33
C ILE A 128 -1.07 12.19 -2.85
N ILE A 129 -1.95 12.82 -2.06
CA ILE A 129 -1.73 14.15 -1.48
C ILE A 129 -0.40 14.17 -0.71
N MET A 130 -0.24 13.23 0.22
CA MET A 130 0.97 13.12 1.03
C MET A 130 2.22 12.98 0.15
N THR A 131 2.16 12.09 -0.83
CA THR A 131 3.31 11.80 -1.68
C THR A 131 3.71 12.99 -2.55
N ILE A 132 2.74 13.66 -3.19
CA ILE A 132 3.00 14.83 -4.03
C ILE A 132 3.55 15.98 -3.18
N THR A 133 2.97 16.23 -2.01
CA THR A 133 3.42 17.29 -1.12
C THR A 133 4.86 17.05 -0.67
N LEU A 134 5.20 15.83 -0.20
CA LEU A 134 6.55 15.50 0.25
C LEU A 134 7.62 15.65 -0.83
N ILE A 135 7.35 15.13 -2.04
CA ILE A 135 8.28 15.25 -3.19
C ILE A 135 8.55 16.70 -3.54
N ASN A 136 7.53 17.57 -3.42
CA ASN A 136 7.64 18.96 -3.83
C ASN A 136 8.12 19.91 -2.72
N SER A 137 8.26 19.43 -1.48
CA SER A 137 8.66 20.22 -0.32
C SER A 137 9.83 19.58 0.41
N GLU A 138 9.56 18.81 1.47
CA GLU A 138 10.57 18.30 2.40
C GLU A 138 11.63 17.44 1.71
N GLU A 139 11.29 16.61 0.73
CA GLU A 139 12.31 15.81 0.04
C GLU A 139 13.29 16.67 -0.77
N LYS A 140 12.86 17.85 -1.28
CA LYS A 140 13.75 18.81 -1.94
C LYS A 140 14.65 19.49 -0.92
N TRP A 141 14.09 19.97 0.19
CA TRP A 141 14.88 20.61 1.25
C TRP A 141 15.92 19.66 1.84
N LEU A 142 15.56 18.40 2.06
CA LEU A 142 16.48 17.36 2.54
C LEU A 142 17.58 17.06 1.52
N LEU A 143 17.26 17.06 0.22
CA LEU A 143 18.24 16.87 -0.83
C LEU A 143 19.20 18.05 -0.93
N ASP A 144 18.69 19.28 -0.88
CA ASP A 144 19.49 20.51 -0.93
C ASP A 144 20.42 20.63 0.28
N LEU A 145 19.97 20.14 1.44
CA LEU A 145 20.74 20.22 2.70
C LEU A 145 21.78 19.09 2.85
N TYR A 146 21.39 17.84 2.55
CA TYR A 146 22.20 16.64 2.87
C TYR A 146 22.79 15.94 1.62
N GLY A 147 22.38 16.32 0.41
CA GLY A 147 22.95 15.85 -0.85
C GLY A 147 23.02 14.32 -0.97
N ALA A 148 24.24 13.81 -1.17
CA ALA A 148 24.52 12.39 -1.41
C ALA A 148 24.11 11.46 -0.25
N GLU A 149 24.15 11.95 0.99
CA GLU A 149 23.72 11.17 2.16
C GLU A 149 22.22 10.87 2.07
N TYR A 150 21.42 11.88 1.73
CA TYR A 150 19.99 11.71 1.54
C TYR A 150 19.67 10.86 0.30
N GLU A 151 20.38 11.05 -0.82
CA GLU A 151 20.25 10.16 -1.98
C GLU A 151 20.44 8.69 -1.62
N THR A 152 21.50 8.38 -0.87
CA THR A 152 21.76 7.02 -0.40
C THR A 152 20.62 6.51 0.48
N TYR A 153 20.13 7.33 1.40
CA TYR A 153 19.01 6.99 2.26
C TYR A 153 17.72 6.69 1.48
N LYS A 154 17.40 7.44 0.42
CA LYS A 154 16.23 7.20 -0.45
C LYS A 154 16.24 5.81 -1.09
N THR A 155 17.43 5.33 -1.48
CA THR A 155 17.57 3.99 -2.08
C THR A 155 17.30 2.88 -1.08
N LYS A 156 17.64 3.11 0.20
CA LYS A 156 17.54 2.09 1.26
C LYS A 156 16.16 2.06 1.92
N VAL A 157 15.52 3.21 2.13
CA VAL A 157 14.31 3.33 2.95
C VAL A 157 13.10 3.87 2.16
N ASN A 158 11.94 3.23 2.34
CA ASN A 158 10.70 3.62 1.65
C ASN A 158 10.20 4.98 2.18
N ARG A 159 9.51 5.75 1.33
CA ARG A 159 9.00 7.09 1.68
C ARG A 159 7.97 7.06 2.80
N CYS A 160 6.88 6.29 2.63
CA CYS A 160 5.68 6.36 3.47
C CYS A 160 5.15 4.99 3.92
N ILE A 161 5.77 3.89 3.51
CA ILE A 161 5.36 2.54 3.92
C ILE A 161 6.46 1.96 4.81
N PRO A 162 6.18 1.62 6.09
CA PRO A 162 7.15 1.10 7.04
C PRO A 162 7.59 -0.32 6.66
N TRP A 163 8.73 -0.37 5.98
CA TRP A 163 9.28 -1.57 5.38
C TRP A 163 10.68 -1.81 5.93
N LYS A 164 11.13 -3.07 5.99
CA LYS A 164 12.55 -3.33 6.34
C LYS A 164 13.49 -2.64 5.33
N PRO A 165 14.53 -1.93 5.80
CA PRO A 165 15.54 -1.31 4.94
C PRO A 165 16.28 -2.34 4.09
N CYS A 166 16.75 -1.91 2.93
CA CYS A 166 17.39 -2.77 1.93
C CYS A 166 18.89 -2.97 2.16
N GLU A 167 19.37 -4.14 1.73
CA GLU A 167 20.79 -4.48 1.53
C GLU A 167 21.40 -3.77 0.30
N ASP A 168 22.73 -3.66 0.27
CA ASP A 168 23.49 -2.87 -0.73
C ASP A 168 23.49 -3.46 -2.16
N ARG A 169 23.01 -4.69 -2.38
CA ARG A 169 22.92 -5.27 -3.74
C ARG A 169 21.74 -4.69 -4.50
N ILE A 170 22.04 -3.75 -5.39
CA ILE A 170 21.12 -3.14 -6.34
C ILE A 170 21.03 -4.00 -7.59
N TYR A 171 19.81 -4.37 -7.96
CA TYR A 171 19.51 -5.08 -9.19
C TYR A 171 19.04 -4.07 -10.24
N VAL A 172 19.53 -4.22 -11.45
CA VAL A 172 19.22 -3.31 -12.57
C VAL A 172 18.57 -4.10 -13.68
N THR A 173 17.64 -3.47 -14.39
CA THR A 173 17.04 -4.04 -15.59
C THR A 173 17.19 -3.11 -16.79
N ASP A 174 17.53 -3.69 -17.93
CA ASP A 174 17.78 -3.06 -19.22
C ASP A 174 16.62 -3.31 -20.23
N ILE A 175 15.51 -3.89 -19.77
CA ILE A 175 14.35 -4.17 -20.61
C ILE A 175 13.78 -2.88 -21.24
N SER A 176 13.49 -2.91 -22.53
CA SER A 176 12.91 -1.77 -23.25
C SER A 176 11.53 -1.35 -22.71
N ASN A 177 11.17 -0.07 -22.87
CA ASN A 177 9.87 0.45 -22.42
C ASN A 177 8.68 -0.29 -23.05
N ALA A 178 8.77 -0.64 -24.34
CA ALA A 178 7.72 -1.38 -25.03
C ALA A 178 7.52 -2.79 -24.43
N ARG A 179 8.62 -3.50 -24.14
CA ARG A 179 8.55 -4.84 -23.56
C ARG A 179 8.10 -4.81 -22.11
N TRP A 180 8.53 -3.80 -21.35
CA TRP A 180 8.03 -3.55 -20.01
C TRP A 180 6.52 -3.36 -20.02
N LEU A 181 6.00 -2.48 -20.89
CA LEU A 181 4.56 -2.20 -20.99
C LEU A 181 3.77 -3.45 -21.40
N ALA A 182 4.31 -4.24 -22.35
CA ALA A 182 3.70 -5.49 -22.79
C ALA A 182 3.58 -6.53 -21.66
N TYR A 183 4.42 -6.46 -20.63
CA TYR A 183 4.32 -7.32 -19.46
C TYR A 183 3.50 -6.67 -18.33
N ASP A 184 3.65 -5.38 -18.11
CA ASP A 184 2.99 -4.65 -17.02
C ASP A 184 1.47 -4.60 -17.22
N ILE A 185 0.98 -4.37 -18.44
CA ILE A 185 -0.47 -4.28 -18.70
C ILE A 185 -1.19 -5.60 -18.36
N PRO A 186 -0.81 -6.77 -18.90
CA PRO A 186 -1.51 -8.01 -18.58
C PRO A 186 -1.36 -8.43 -17.12
N GLY A 187 -0.20 -8.16 -16.49
CA GLY A 187 0.01 -8.40 -15.06
C GLY A 187 -0.94 -7.57 -14.19
N ASN A 188 -1.18 -6.31 -14.57
CA ASN A 188 -2.14 -5.44 -13.89
C ASN A 188 -3.59 -5.90 -14.09
N VAL A 189 -3.96 -6.28 -15.31
CA VAL A 189 -5.27 -6.89 -15.61
C VAL A 189 -5.49 -8.13 -14.73
N GLY A 190 -4.45 -8.95 -14.55
CA GLY A 190 -4.51 -10.17 -13.74
C GLY A 190 -4.95 -9.94 -12.30
N TRP A 191 -4.26 -9.05 -11.57
CA TRP A 191 -4.62 -8.79 -10.16
C TRP A 191 -5.96 -8.06 -10.05
N ILE A 192 -6.32 -7.18 -10.99
CA ILE A 192 -7.61 -6.48 -10.99
C ILE A 192 -8.75 -7.49 -11.11
N ILE A 193 -8.66 -8.42 -12.06
CA ILE A 193 -9.66 -9.49 -12.23
C ILE A 193 -9.76 -10.31 -10.94
N TYR A 194 -8.63 -10.73 -10.37
CA TYR A 194 -8.59 -11.54 -9.16
C TYR A 194 -9.31 -10.86 -7.99
N ILE A 195 -8.90 -9.63 -7.66
CA ILE A 195 -9.45 -8.89 -6.52
C ILE A 195 -10.93 -8.55 -6.75
N THR A 196 -11.31 -8.15 -7.96
CA THR A 196 -12.71 -7.82 -8.27
C THR A 196 -13.61 -9.04 -8.12
N CYS A 197 -13.18 -10.21 -8.60
CA CYS A 197 -13.93 -11.45 -8.44
C CYS A 197 -14.03 -11.87 -6.97
N LEU A 198 -12.95 -11.75 -6.20
CA LEU A 198 -12.94 -12.04 -4.77
C LEU A 198 -13.89 -11.12 -4.00
N VAL A 199 -13.84 -9.81 -4.25
CA VAL A 199 -14.76 -8.84 -3.64
C VAL A 199 -16.21 -9.13 -4.06
N SER A 200 -16.44 -9.52 -5.31
CA SER A 200 -17.76 -9.92 -5.81
C SER A 200 -18.33 -11.13 -5.05
N CYS A 201 -17.48 -12.11 -4.68
CA CYS A 201 -17.90 -13.26 -3.88
C CYS A 201 -18.50 -12.83 -2.53
N PHE A 202 -17.87 -11.86 -1.86
CA PHE A 202 -18.29 -11.40 -0.55
C PHE A 202 -19.48 -10.43 -0.56
N THR A 203 -19.62 -9.67 -1.65
CA THR A 203 -20.68 -8.66 -1.81
C THR A 203 -21.96 -9.25 -2.39
N ARG A 204 -21.85 -10.07 -3.44
CA ARG A 204 -23.01 -10.67 -4.12
C ARG A 204 -23.47 -12.00 -3.51
N LYS A 205 -22.61 -12.67 -2.72
CA LYS A 205 -22.88 -13.99 -2.11
C LYS A 205 -23.48 -14.98 -3.12
N PRO A 206 -22.74 -15.35 -4.19
CA PRO A 206 -23.22 -16.33 -5.16
C PRO A 206 -23.56 -17.67 -4.50
N GLU A 207 -24.53 -18.38 -5.08
CA GLU A 207 -25.13 -19.60 -4.51
C GLU A 207 -24.10 -20.64 -4.07
N PHE A 208 -23.03 -20.83 -4.84
CA PHE A 208 -21.97 -21.81 -4.55
C PHE A 208 -21.28 -21.59 -3.19
N ILE A 209 -21.30 -20.37 -2.66
CA ILE A 209 -20.71 -20.04 -1.34
C ILE A 209 -21.54 -20.60 -0.19
N SER A 210 -22.77 -21.07 -0.44
CA SER A 210 -23.58 -21.75 0.57
C SER A 210 -22.93 -23.04 1.08
N SER A 211 -22.05 -23.65 0.27
CA SER A 211 -21.21 -24.77 0.70
C SER A 211 -20.08 -24.29 1.61
N TRP A 212 -20.00 -24.84 2.83
CA TRP A 212 -18.93 -24.53 3.79
C TRP A 212 -17.52 -24.72 3.20
N GLY A 213 -17.32 -25.73 2.35
CA GLY A 213 -16.04 -25.96 1.69
C GLY A 213 -15.65 -24.84 0.72
N LEU A 214 -16.57 -24.44 -0.16
CA LEU A 214 -16.32 -23.33 -1.10
C LEU A 214 -16.20 -21.99 -0.38
N PHE A 215 -16.99 -21.74 0.65
CA PHE A 215 -16.82 -20.56 1.50
C PHE A 215 -15.42 -20.51 2.12
N GLY A 216 -14.94 -21.62 2.68
CA GLY A 216 -13.58 -21.72 3.23
C GLY A 216 -12.50 -21.41 2.19
N ILE A 217 -12.66 -21.91 0.96
CA ILE A 217 -11.72 -21.65 -0.15
C ILE A 217 -11.72 -20.16 -0.55
N ILE A 218 -12.89 -19.51 -0.60
CA ILE A 218 -12.99 -18.07 -0.87
C ILE A 218 -12.35 -17.26 0.25
N VAL A 219 -12.51 -17.66 1.51
CA VAL A 219 -11.82 -17.02 2.65
C VAL A 219 -10.30 -17.18 2.51
N LEU A 220 -9.79 -18.36 2.17
CA LEU A 220 -8.36 -18.60 1.93
C LEU A 220 -7.82 -17.78 0.74
N SER A 221 -8.66 -17.49 -0.26
CA SER A 221 -8.32 -16.67 -1.42
C SER A 221 -7.98 -15.20 -1.07
N VAL A 222 -8.26 -14.76 0.16
CA VAL A 222 -7.77 -13.47 0.68
C VAL A 222 -6.25 -13.44 0.81
N ILE A 223 -5.59 -14.57 1.09
CA ILE A 223 -4.13 -14.65 1.25
C ILE A 223 -3.40 -14.25 -0.05
N PRO A 224 -3.69 -14.84 -1.23
CA PRO A 224 -3.17 -14.37 -2.52
C PRO A 224 -3.40 -12.88 -2.76
N ALA A 225 -4.60 -12.37 -2.46
CA ALA A 225 -4.92 -10.96 -2.65
C ALA A 225 -4.05 -10.04 -1.79
N ILE A 226 -3.74 -10.42 -0.55
CA ILE A 226 -2.81 -9.67 0.32
C ILE A 226 -1.42 -9.58 -0.32
N PHE A 227 -0.88 -10.69 -0.84
CA PHE A 227 0.41 -10.68 -1.54
C PHE A 227 0.39 -9.78 -2.78
N MET A 228 -0.69 -9.84 -3.58
CA MET A 228 -0.83 -8.97 -4.74
C MET A 228 -0.86 -7.49 -4.33
N MET A 229 -1.62 -7.15 -3.29
CA MET A 229 -1.70 -5.77 -2.78
C MET A 229 -0.37 -5.26 -2.22
N ILE A 230 0.40 -6.11 -1.53
CA ILE A 230 1.77 -5.77 -1.09
C ILE A 230 2.65 -5.44 -2.30
N GLY A 231 2.59 -6.28 -3.34
CA GLY A 231 3.34 -6.10 -4.57
C GLY A 231 3.01 -4.77 -5.26
N ILE A 232 1.72 -4.48 -5.43
CA ILE A 232 1.25 -3.23 -6.04
C ILE A 232 1.71 -2.03 -5.21
N ALA A 233 1.51 -2.07 -3.88
CA ALA A 233 1.88 -0.96 -3.01
C ALA A 233 3.37 -0.60 -3.11
N GLU A 234 4.25 -1.61 -3.15
CA GLU A 234 5.69 -1.39 -3.34
C GLU A 234 6.00 -0.84 -4.74
N LEU A 235 5.48 -1.45 -5.81
CA LEU A 235 5.77 -1.03 -7.19
C LEU A 235 5.27 0.38 -7.51
N VAL A 236 4.09 0.77 -7.01
CA VAL A 236 3.59 2.15 -7.20
C VAL A 236 4.49 3.13 -6.43
N SER A 237 4.90 2.78 -5.19
CA SER A 237 5.84 3.59 -4.42
C SER A 237 7.18 3.77 -5.16
N GLU A 238 7.69 2.72 -5.80
CA GLU A 238 8.94 2.75 -6.58
C GLU A 238 8.82 3.59 -7.85
N ARG A 239 7.71 3.45 -8.59
CA ARG A 239 7.48 4.20 -9.83
C ARG A 239 7.40 5.70 -9.58
N ILE A 240 6.79 6.10 -8.46
CA ILE A 240 6.78 7.50 -8.04
C ILE A 240 8.20 7.99 -7.69
N ALA A 241 9.02 7.14 -7.09
CA ALA A 241 10.42 7.46 -6.79
C ALA A 241 11.36 7.35 -8.01
N ARG A 242 10.85 6.99 -9.19
CA ARG A 242 11.62 6.70 -10.41
C ARG A 242 12.73 5.66 -10.18
N LEU A 243 12.44 4.68 -9.30
CA LEU A 243 13.33 3.56 -8.98
C LEU A 243 12.95 2.29 -9.72
N ASP A 244 11.95 2.33 -10.60
CA ASP A 244 11.40 1.18 -11.32
C ASP A 244 12.46 0.38 -12.06
N ARG A 245 13.60 0.95 -12.43
CA ARG A 245 14.68 0.22 -13.14
C ARG A 245 15.87 -0.19 -12.28
N LYS A 246 15.97 0.30 -11.05
CA LYS A 246 17.10 0.07 -10.14
C LYS A 246 16.56 -0.20 -8.75
N LEU A 247 16.48 -1.49 -8.40
CA LEU A 247 15.83 -1.93 -7.16
C LEU A 247 16.77 -2.77 -6.32
N PRO A 248 16.88 -2.51 -5.01
CA PRO A 248 17.51 -3.47 -4.11
C PRO A 248 16.71 -4.78 -4.07
N LYS A 249 17.40 -5.89 -3.80
CA LYS A 249 16.79 -7.25 -3.78
C LYS A 249 15.49 -7.34 -2.97
N VAL A 250 15.48 -6.71 -1.79
CA VAL A 250 14.32 -6.76 -0.89
C VAL A 250 13.10 -6.08 -1.50
N ARG A 251 13.28 -4.94 -2.18
CA ARG A 251 12.16 -4.25 -2.84
C ARG A 251 11.68 -5.03 -4.07
N LEU A 252 12.61 -5.55 -4.87
CA LEU A 252 12.29 -6.43 -6.00
C LEU A 252 11.44 -7.65 -5.55
N LEU A 253 11.79 -8.26 -4.41
CA LEU A 253 11.03 -9.36 -3.81
C LEU A 253 9.67 -8.90 -3.28
N ARG A 254 9.57 -7.72 -2.65
CA ARG A 254 8.29 -7.19 -2.15
C ARG A 254 7.35 -6.72 -3.24
N GLY A 255 7.87 -6.18 -4.34
CA GLY A 255 7.11 -5.78 -5.51
C GLY A 255 6.75 -6.99 -6.37
N PHE A 256 7.59 -7.26 -7.38
CA PHE A 256 7.35 -8.34 -8.33
C PHE A 256 7.36 -9.74 -7.68
N GLY A 257 8.21 -9.99 -6.68
CA GLY A 257 8.22 -11.28 -5.99
C GLY A 257 6.91 -11.59 -5.26
N ALA A 258 6.30 -10.59 -4.60
CA ALA A 258 5.01 -10.75 -3.94
C ALA A 258 3.88 -10.95 -4.95
N LEU A 259 3.91 -10.26 -6.09
CA LEU A 259 2.96 -10.52 -7.20
C LEU A 259 3.08 -11.96 -7.73
N VAL A 260 4.31 -12.46 -7.92
CA VAL A 260 4.55 -13.84 -8.33
C VAL A 260 3.99 -14.82 -7.30
N MET A 261 4.26 -14.61 -6.01
CA MET A 261 3.73 -15.46 -4.94
C MET A 261 2.20 -15.41 -4.84
N GLY A 262 1.61 -14.21 -4.93
CA GLY A 262 0.16 -14.02 -4.97
C GLY A 262 -0.47 -14.74 -6.17
N GLY A 263 0.15 -14.64 -7.35
CA GLY A 263 -0.28 -15.38 -8.54
C GLY A 263 -0.21 -16.90 -8.34
N VAL A 264 0.89 -17.44 -7.82
CA VAL A 264 1.04 -18.90 -7.56
C VAL A 264 0.00 -19.39 -6.56
N LEU A 265 -0.10 -18.75 -5.41
CA LEU A 265 -1.07 -19.15 -4.38
C LEU A 265 -2.51 -19.01 -4.90
N GLY A 266 -2.79 -17.94 -5.66
CA GLY A 266 -4.09 -17.72 -6.30
C GLY A 266 -4.45 -18.87 -7.24
N MET A 267 -3.52 -19.30 -8.10
CA MET A 267 -3.76 -20.42 -9.02
C MET A 267 -4.04 -21.72 -8.27
N VAL A 268 -3.25 -22.02 -7.24
CA VAL A 268 -3.42 -23.24 -6.44
C VAL A 268 -4.79 -23.25 -5.76
N ILE A 269 -5.14 -22.18 -5.05
CA ILE A 269 -6.40 -22.10 -4.30
C ILE A 269 -7.61 -22.10 -5.25
N SER A 270 -7.55 -21.35 -6.37
CA SER A 270 -8.63 -21.35 -7.35
C SER A 270 -8.80 -22.71 -8.02
N THR A 271 -7.71 -23.44 -8.29
CA THR A 271 -7.79 -24.81 -8.84
C THR A 271 -8.45 -25.77 -7.85
N ILE A 272 -8.08 -25.72 -6.57
CA ILE A 272 -8.73 -26.51 -5.51
C ILE A 272 -10.22 -26.16 -5.43
N GLY A 273 -10.58 -24.88 -5.53
CA GLY A 273 -11.97 -24.40 -5.58
C GLY A 273 -12.76 -24.97 -6.75
N LEU A 274 -12.18 -25.00 -7.94
CA LEU A 274 -12.81 -25.58 -9.13
C LEU A 274 -13.02 -27.09 -8.96
N VAL A 275 -11.98 -27.82 -8.55
CA VAL A 275 -12.06 -29.28 -8.35
C VAL A 275 -13.14 -29.61 -7.32
N TYR A 276 -13.13 -28.93 -6.17
CA TYR A 276 -14.14 -29.13 -5.13
C TYR A 276 -15.55 -28.78 -5.63
N GLY A 277 -15.71 -27.66 -6.35
CA GLY A 277 -16.98 -27.25 -6.94
C GLY A 277 -17.54 -28.31 -7.90
N TYR A 278 -16.71 -28.88 -8.76
CA TYR A 278 -17.13 -29.98 -9.64
C TYR A 278 -17.51 -31.25 -8.87
N CYS A 279 -16.81 -31.56 -7.76
CA CYS A 279 -17.15 -32.72 -6.92
C CYS A 279 -18.53 -32.60 -6.27
N ILE A 280 -18.95 -31.39 -5.90
CA ILE A 280 -20.28 -31.11 -5.35
C ILE A 280 -21.32 -30.76 -6.43
N GLN A 281 -21.01 -30.99 -7.70
CA GLN A 281 -21.88 -30.74 -8.86
C GLN A 281 -22.32 -29.27 -9.04
N GLU A 282 -21.55 -28.32 -8.52
CA GLU A 282 -21.80 -26.89 -8.74
C GLU A 282 -21.49 -26.48 -10.17
N ARG A 283 -22.48 -25.86 -10.83
CA ARG A 283 -22.36 -25.48 -12.25
C ARG A 283 -21.91 -24.03 -12.46
N ASN A 284 -22.11 -23.16 -11.48
CA ASN A 284 -21.85 -21.72 -11.62
C ASN A 284 -20.51 -21.32 -10.98
N LEU A 285 -19.41 -21.80 -11.54
CA LEU A 285 -18.04 -21.56 -11.03
C LEU A 285 -17.27 -20.48 -11.82
N LEU A 286 -17.97 -19.68 -12.64
CA LEU A 286 -17.35 -18.67 -13.51
C LEU A 286 -16.44 -17.71 -12.72
N THR A 287 -16.86 -17.30 -11.52
CA THR A 287 -16.06 -16.39 -10.67
C THR A 287 -14.73 -17.02 -10.27
N ILE A 288 -14.70 -18.32 -9.94
CA ILE A 288 -13.47 -19.03 -9.56
C ILE A 288 -12.58 -19.24 -10.80
N TRP A 289 -13.16 -19.50 -11.97
CA TRP A 289 -12.42 -19.53 -13.24
C TRP A 289 -11.74 -18.20 -13.56
N LEU A 290 -12.44 -17.08 -13.36
CA LEU A 290 -11.87 -15.74 -13.55
C LEU A 290 -10.76 -15.45 -12.53
N MET A 291 -10.90 -15.89 -11.28
CA MET A 291 -9.81 -15.83 -10.29
C MET A 291 -8.59 -16.65 -10.73
N LEU A 292 -8.79 -17.86 -11.25
CA LEU A 292 -7.70 -18.65 -11.81
C LEU A 292 -7.00 -17.92 -12.96
N LEU A 293 -7.77 -17.37 -13.91
CA LEU A 293 -7.22 -16.58 -15.02
C LEU A 293 -6.44 -15.35 -14.53
N GLY A 294 -7.00 -14.59 -13.59
CA GLY A 294 -6.38 -13.40 -13.04
C GLY A 294 -5.05 -13.70 -12.33
N SER A 295 -5.03 -14.76 -11.52
CA SER A 295 -3.83 -15.22 -10.82
C SER A 295 -2.75 -15.76 -11.78
N PHE A 296 -3.14 -16.44 -12.85
CA PHE A 296 -2.24 -16.91 -13.91
C PHE A 296 -1.59 -15.75 -14.68
N LEU A 297 -2.37 -14.76 -15.12
CA LEU A 297 -1.86 -13.56 -15.76
C LEU A 297 -0.88 -12.82 -14.83
N CYS A 298 -1.29 -12.59 -13.57
CA CYS A 298 -0.45 -11.93 -12.58
C CYS A 298 0.89 -12.67 -12.39
N PHE A 299 0.84 -14.00 -12.24
CA PHE A 299 2.03 -14.83 -12.08
C PHE A 299 2.99 -14.73 -13.27
N ILE A 300 2.52 -14.98 -14.49
CA ILE A 300 3.38 -15.04 -15.68
C ILE A 300 4.05 -13.70 -15.89
N PHE A 301 3.28 -12.63 -15.92
CA PHE A 301 3.78 -11.34 -16.35
C PHE A 301 4.62 -10.64 -15.27
N ALA A 302 4.28 -10.80 -13.99
CA ALA A 302 5.16 -10.35 -12.90
C ALA A 302 6.48 -11.13 -12.90
N LYS A 303 6.45 -12.44 -13.17
CA LYS A 303 7.67 -13.28 -13.26
C LYS A 303 8.56 -12.90 -14.44
N LEU A 304 7.97 -12.54 -15.57
CA LEU A 304 8.73 -12.09 -16.75
C LEU A 304 9.52 -10.82 -16.44
N ILE A 305 8.90 -9.84 -15.77
CA ILE A 305 9.61 -8.62 -15.33
C ILE A 305 10.62 -8.92 -14.23
N TYR A 306 10.26 -9.72 -13.23
CA TYR A 306 11.18 -10.10 -12.13
C TYR A 306 12.49 -10.68 -12.66
N LYS A 307 12.43 -11.53 -13.69
CA LYS A 307 13.60 -12.19 -14.29
C LYS A 307 14.53 -11.26 -15.07
N THR A 308 14.10 -10.04 -15.43
CA THR A 308 14.96 -9.10 -16.17
C THR A 308 15.88 -8.31 -15.26
N TYR A 309 15.73 -8.42 -13.94
CA TYR A 309 16.62 -7.81 -12.96
C TYR A 309 17.81 -8.71 -12.70
N ARG A 310 19.01 -8.13 -12.81
CA ARG A 310 20.30 -8.79 -12.55
C ARG A 310 21.10 -7.99 -11.53
#